data_AF-A0A9Q0KJZ2-F1
#
_entry.id   AF-A0A9Q0KJZ2-F1
#
_cell.length_a   1.000
_cell.length_b   1.000
_cell.length_c   1.000
_cell.angle_alpha   90.00
_cell.angle_beta   90.00
_cell.angle_gamma   90.00
#
_symmetry.space_group_name_H-M   'P 1'
#
loop_
_entity.id
_entity.type
_entity.pdbx_description
1 polymer ?
#
loop_
_entity_poly.entity_id
_entity_poly.type
_entity_poly.pdbx_seq_one_letter_code
_entity_poly.pdbx_strand_id
1 'polypeptide(L)'
;MKRQPYCVSFRLSTKLKGDPLSEVLFSVFRVILKSEIPPRPLLFLSGASIKMEHGSLDDTKATFSLADEDHTLANSVRFALNQDPRVTFCGYSIPHPSDARVNIRVQTTGDPAKEVLKDAFQDLMGMCQHVRTTFDKAVVDFKTSEPVKAMNINP
;
A
#
# COMPACT_ATOMS: atom_id res chain seq x y z
N MET A 1 20.59 35.69 -21.18
CA MET A 1 19.88 35.82 -19.88
C MET A 1 19.04 34.55 -19.70
N LYS A 2 19.66 33.42 -19.28
CA LYS A 2 19.58 32.78 -17.93
C LYS A 2 18.10 32.48 -17.54
N ARG A 3 17.60 31.26 -17.28
CA ARG A 3 18.19 29.96 -16.85
C ARG A 3 17.29 28.77 -17.27
N GLN A 4 17.89 27.64 -17.62
CA GLN A 4 17.29 26.29 -17.68
C GLN A 4 17.75 25.50 -16.40
N PRO A 5 17.18 24.31 -16.12
CA PRO A 5 16.60 23.95 -14.83
C PRO A 5 17.56 23.17 -13.92
N TYR A 6 17.31 23.26 -12.62
CA TYR A 6 17.89 22.37 -11.62
C TYR A 6 17.11 21.05 -11.66
N CYS A 7 17.49 20.16 -12.57
CA CYS A 7 17.20 18.73 -12.45
C CYS A 7 18.21 18.17 -11.44
N VAL A 8 17.80 18.05 -10.18
CA VAL A 8 18.58 17.29 -9.20
C VAL A 8 18.10 15.85 -9.31
N SER A 9 18.68 15.11 -10.25
CA SER A 9 18.51 13.66 -10.35
C SER A 9 19.23 13.02 -9.17
N PHE A 10 18.52 12.83 -8.05
CA PHE A 10 18.95 11.92 -7.00
C PHE A 10 18.69 10.49 -7.48
N ARG A 11 19.71 9.94 -8.15
CA ARG A 11 19.86 8.50 -8.31
C ARG A 11 20.10 7.92 -6.91
N LEU A 12 19.05 7.44 -6.25
CA LEU A 12 19.20 6.68 -5.01
C LEU A 12 19.87 5.35 -5.37
N SER A 13 21.20 5.35 -5.31
CA SER A 13 22.01 4.15 -5.26
C SER A 13 21.55 3.33 -4.06
N THR A 14 21.10 2.11 -4.34
CA THR A 14 20.98 0.89 -3.52
C THR A 14 21.67 0.93 -2.15
N LYS A 15 21.22 1.77 -1.21
CA LYS A 15 21.79 1.84 0.13
C LYS A 15 20.84 2.39 1.18
N LEU A 16 19.61 1.89 1.22
CA LEU A 16 18.72 2.04 2.38
C LEU A 16 18.12 0.67 2.72
N LYS A 17 18.99 -0.18 3.27
CA LYS A 17 18.58 -1.33 4.06
C LYS A 17 18.28 -0.79 5.46
N GLY A 18 17.00 -0.61 5.81
CA GLY A 18 16.60 -0.16 7.15
C GLY A 18 15.54 0.93 7.25
N ASP A 19 14.92 1.40 6.15
CA ASP A 19 13.81 2.35 6.24
C ASP A 19 12.51 1.63 6.65
N PRO A 20 11.88 2.00 7.78
CA PRO A 20 10.70 1.30 8.27
C PRO A 20 9.49 1.44 7.33
N LEU A 21 9.46 2.47 6.48
CA LEU A 21 8.39 2.71 5.51
C LEU A 21 8.46 1.77 4.30
N SER A 22 9.67 1.50 3.78
CA SER A 22 9.83 0.57 2.65
C SER A 22 9.53 -0.87 3.08
N GLU A 23 9.98 -1.28 4.27
CA GLU A 23 9.70 -2.62 4.81
C GLU A 23 8.20 -2.86 5.03
N VAL A 24 7.46 -1.87 5.53
CA VAL A 24 5.99 -1.93 5.64
C VAL A 24 5.36 -2.09 4.26
N LEU A 25 5.79 -1.31 3.27
CA LEU A 25 5.25 -1.40 1.91
C LEU A 25 5.54 -2.76 1.24
N PHE A 26 6.76 -3.28 1.37
CA PHE A 26 7.13 -4.62 0.89
C PHE A 26 6.30 -5.72 1.58
N SER A 27 5.99 -5.55 2.85
CA SER A 27 5.13 -6.47 3.60
C SER A 27 3.66 -6.38 3.16
N VAL A 28 3.10 -5.17 2.94
CA VAL A 28 1.76 -4.97 2.35
C VAL A 28 1.66 -5.72 1.01
N PHE A 29 2.64 -5.51 0.12
CA PHE A 29 2.66 -6.12 -1.20
C PHE A 29 2.70 -7.65 -1.17
N ARG A 30 3.44 -8.23 -0.22
CA ARG A 30 3.56 -9.68 -0.04
C ARG A 30 2.30 -10.32 0.55
N VAL A 31 1.51 -9.58 1.33
CA VAL A 31 0.24 -10.09 1.89
C VAL A 31 -0.88 -10.02 0.85
N ILE A 32 -0.93 -8.98 0.01
CA ILE A 32 -2.00 -8.76 -0.97
C ILE A 32 -1.86 -9.65 -2.23
N LEU A 33 -0.63 -9.89 -2.72
CA LEU A 33 -0.40 -10.60 -4.00
C LEU A 33 0.03 -12.07 -3.83
N LYS A 34 -0.80 -12.88 -3.16
CA LYS A 34 -0.68 -14.35 -3.17
C LYS A 34 -1.85 -15.01 -3.90
N SER A 35 -2.21 -14.50 -5.08
CA SER A 35 -3.06 -15.20 -6.04
C SER A 35 -2.31 -15.36 -7.36
N GLU A 36 -2.33 -16.59 -7.87
CA GLU A 36 -1.73 -17.01 -9.14
C GLU A 36 -2.38 -16.25 -10.30
N ILE A 37 -1.81 -15.11 -10.65
CA ILE A 37 -2.05 -14.40 -11.90
C ILE A 37 -0.90 -14.81 -12.85
N PRO A 38 -1.16 -15.18 -14.12
CA PRO A 38 -0.12 -15.66 -15.02
C PRO A 38 1.06 -14.67 -15.08
N PRO A 39 2.30 -15.17 -15.23
CA PRO A 39 3.51 -14.38 -15.04
C PRO A 39 3.57 -13.27 -16.10
N ARG A 40 3.18 -12.05 -15.72
CA ARG A 40 3.66 -10.86 -16.42
C ARG A 40 5.18 -10.82 -16.18
N PRO A 41 5.99 -10.59 -17.22
CA PRO A 41 7.43 -10.72 -17.11
C PRO A 41 7.95 -9.87 -15.95
N LEU A 42 8.72 -10.57 -15.12
CA LEU A 42 9.39 -10.22 -13.89
C LEU A 42 10.02 -8.81 -13.88
N LEU A 43 9.22 -7.76 -13.79
CA LEU A 43 9.68 -6.41 -13.44
C LEU A 43 9.35 -6.16 -11.96
N PHE A 44 10.22 -6.73 -11.13
CA PHE A 44 10.86 -6.04 -10.02
C PHE A 44 9.92 -5.19 -9.13
N LEU A 45 9.30 -5.85 -8.16
CA LEU A 45 8.54 -5.30 -7.03
C LEU A 45 9.39 -4.45 -6.06
N SER A 46 10.40 -3.73 -6.54
CA SER A 46 11.34 -2.94 -5.74
C SER A 46 11.28 -1.43 -6.00
N GLY A 47 10.28 -0.98 -6.77
CA GLY A 47 10.26 0.35 -7.35
C GLY A 47 9.18 1.29 -6.82
N ALA A 48 8.41 0.94 -5.78
CA ALA A 48 7.37 1.82 -5.25
C ALA A 48 8.00 3.08 -4.62
N SER A 49 8.22 4.10 -5.44
CA SER A 49 8.81 5.37 -5.06
C SER A 49 7.68 6.26 -4.54
N ILE A 50 7.52 6.33 -3.22
CA ILE A 50 6.69 7.35 -2.58
C ILE A 50 7.47 8.66 -2.57
N LYS A 51 6.97 9.67 -3.27
CA LYS A 51 7.55 11.02 -3.28
C LYS A 51 6.62 11.99 -2.56
N MET A 52 7.15 12.81 -1.67
CA MET A 52 6.40 13.93 -1.11
C MET A 52 6.52 15.11 -2.07
N GLU A 53 5.43 15.44 -2.76
CA GLU A 53 5.41 16.50 -3.77
C GLU A 53 5.13 17.87 -3.14
N HIS A 54 4.24 17.92 -2.15
CA HIS A 54 3.84 19.17 -1.50
C HIS A 54 3.69 18.95 0.00
N GLY A 55 4.55 19.57 0.82
CA GLY A 55 4.44 19.61 2.28
C GLY A 55 4.19 21.04 2.77
N SER A 56 3.38 21.19 3.81
CA SER A 56 3.23 22.46 4.54
C SER A 56 4.40 22.67 5.50
N LEU A 57 4.67 23.91 5.91
CA LEU A 57 5.75 24.25 6.86
C LEU A 57 5.61 23.52 8.20
N ASP A 58 4.38 23.18 8.57
CA ASP A 58 4.05 22.49 9.83
C ASP A 58 3.95 20.96 9.67
N ASP A 59 4.24 20.39 8.50
CA ASP A 59 4.13 18.97 8.15
C ASP A 59 2.73 18.31 8.36
N THR A 60 1.74 19.09 8.81
CA THR A 60 0.34 18.64 9.02
C THR A 60 -0.42 18.40 7.73
N LYS A 61 0.06 18.93 6.60
CA LYS A 61 -0.57 18.77 5.29
C LYS A 61 0.47 18.34 4.28
N ALA A 62 0.28 17.17 3.70
CA ALA A 62 1.19 16.64 2.71
C ALA A 62 0.45 15.96 1.55
N THR A 63 1.06 16.03 0.36
CA THR A 63 0.66 15.27 -0.83
C THR A 63 1.76 14.30 -1.20
N PHE A 64 1.42 13.03 -1.21
CA PHE A 64 2.29 11.91 -1.53
C PHE A 64 1.94 11.39 -2.93
N SER A 65 2.93 11.29 -3.81
CA SER A 65 2.81 10.66 -5.12
C SER A 65 3.37 9.25 -5.05
N LEU A 66 2.54 8.27 -5.40
CA LEU A 66 2.91 6.87 -5.50
C LEU A 66 3.00 6.52 -6.98
N ALA A 67 4.19 6.12 -7.42
CA ALA A 67 4.43 5.63 -8.78
C ALA A 67 4.07 4.15 -8.91
N ASP A 68 3.59 3.77 -10.09
CA ASP A 68 3.19 2.41 -10.48
C ASP A 68 2.05 1.81 -9.64
N GLU A 69 1.22 2.68 -9.05
CA GLU A 69 0.05 2.31 -8.26
C GLU A 69 -1.25 2.82 -8.90
N ASP A 70 -2.38 2.25 -8.49
CA ASP A 70 -3.70 2.55 -9.04
C ASP A 70 -4.77 2.76 -7.95
N HIS A 71 -6.04 2.84 -8.38
CA HIS A 71 -7.19 3.01 -7.51
C HIS A 71 -7.30 1.96 -6.41
N THR A 72 -6.74 0.77 -6.61
CA THR A 72 -6.87 -0.36 -5.69
C THR A 72 -6.18 -0.03 -4.38
N LEU A 73 -4.88 0.29 -4.42
CA LEU A 73 -4.12 0.69 -3.23
C LEU A 73 -4.65 2.02 -2.68
N ALA A 74 -4.92 2.99 -3.55
CA ALA A 74 -5.31 4.33 -3.15
C ALA A 74 -6.65 4.36 -2.39
N ASN A 75 -7.63 3.56 -2.83
CA ASN A 75 -8.91 3.47 -2.16
C ASN A 75 -8.80 2.73 -0.81
N SER A 76 -7.98 1.68 -0.74
CA SER A 76 -7.72 0.98 0.52
C SER A 76 -7.05 1.87 1.57
N VAL A 77 -6.03 2.63 1.16
CA VAL A 77 -5.33 3.57 2.06
C VAL A 77 -6.24 4.72 2.47
N ARG A 78 -7.06 5.25 1.56
CA ARG A 78 -8.08 6.25 1.88
C ARG A 78 -9.05 5.74 2.94
N PHE A 79 -9.47 4.48 2.85
CA PHE A 79 -10.35 3.88 3.85
C PHE A 79 -9.68 3.85 5.22
N ALA A 80 -8.43 3.38 5.32
CA ALA A 80 -7.69 3.34 6.57
C ALA A 80 -7.49 4.75 7.18
N LEU A 81 -7.10 5.73 6.36
CA LEU A 81 -6.92 7.12 6.80
C LEU A 81 -8.21 7.76 7.32
N ASN A 82 -9.37 7.43 6.75
CA ASN A 82 -10.65 7.95 7.21
C ASN A 82 -11.11 7.39 8.57
N GLN A 83 -10.54 6.27 9.02
CA GLN A 83 -10.84 5.72 10.34
C GLN A 83 -10.02 6.40 11.45
N ASP A 84 -8.91 7.05 11.10
CA ASP A 84 -8.04 7.70 12.07
C ASP A 84 -8.61 9.08 12.48
N PRO A 85 -8.93 9.30 13.78
CA PRO A 85 -9.47 10.58 14.25
C PRO A 85 -8.48 11.76 14.12
N ARG A 86 -7.17 11.49 13.94
CA ARG A 86 -6.13 12.51 13.74
C ARG A 86 -6.25 13.17 12.36
N VAL A 87 -6.88 12.50 11.40
CA VAL A 87 -7.03 12.94 10.01
C VAL A 87 -8.26 13.83 9.88
N THR A 88 -8.05 15.08 9.48
CA THR A 88 -9.13 16.02 9.19
C THR A 88 -9.65 15.87 7.75
N PHE A 89 -8.75 15.55 6.81
CA PHE A 89 -9.09 15.36 5.41
C PHE A 89 -8.15 14.37 4.74
N CYS A 90 -8.71 13.41 4.01
CA CYS A 90 -7.95 12.59 3.09
C CYS A 90 -8.65 12.45 1.74
N GLY A 91 -7.86 12.32 0.68
CA GLY A 91 -8.36 12.08 -0.66
C GLY A 91 -7.24 11.63 -1.59
N TYR A 92 -7.61 11.01 -2.71
CA TYR A 92 -6.65 10.67 -3.75
C TYR A 92 -7.16 11.13 -5.10
N SER A 93 -6.23 11.38 -6.03
CA SER A 93 -6.54 11.67 -7.42
C SER A 93 -5.54 11.00 -8.34
N ILE A 94 -6.03 10.55 -9.49
CA ILE A 94 -5.20 10.09 -10.61
C ILE A 94 -5.18 11.25 -11.61
N PRO A 95 -4.01 11.85 -11.89
CA PRO A 95 -3.92 13.03 -12.74
C PRO A 95 -4.31 12.71 -14.19
N HIS A 96 -4.02 11.50 -14.66
CA HIS A 96 -4.42 11.03 -15.97
C HIS A 96 -4.46 9.49 -15.99
N PRO A 97 -5.49 8.85 -16.57
CA PRO A 97 -5.63 7.38 -16.54
C PRO A 97 -4.50 6.60 -17.24
N SER A 98 -3.79 7.24 -18.17
CA SER A 98 -2.61 6.63 -18.83
C SER A 98 -1.31 6.77 -18.03
N ASP A 99 -1.31 7.53 -16.94
CA ASP A 99 -0.17 7.71 -16.05
C ASP A 99 -0.38 6.81 -14.85
N ALA A 100 0.50 5.82 -14.65
CA ALA A 100 0.45 4.93 -13.48
C ALA A 100 1.00 5.66 -12.25
N ARG A 101 0.33 6.74 -11.82
CA ARG A 101 0.65 7.44 -10.58
C ARG A 101 -0.62 7.88 -9.85
N VAL A 102 -0.58 7.76 -8.54
CA VAL A 102 -1.65 8.24 -7.66
C VAL A 102 -1.12 9.29 -6.71
N ASN A 103 -1.85 10.39 -6.57
CA ASN A 103 -1.56 11.42 -5.59
C ASN A 103 -2.51 11.29 -4.41
N ILE A 104 -1.98 11.02 -3.22
CA ILE A 104 -2.72 10.95 -1.96
C ILE A 104 -2.46 12.24 -1.18
N ARG A 105 -3.52 12.97 -0.85
CA ARG A 105 -3.47 14.18 -0.03
C ARG A 105 -3.99 13.86 1.37
N VAL A 106 -3.17 14.15 2.37
CA VAL A 106 -3.50 13.95 3.78
C VAL A 106 -3.38 15.29 4.50
N GLN A 107 -4.39 15.61 5.31
CA GLN A 107 -4.38 16.74 6.23
C GLN A 107 -4.76 16.23 7.61
N THR A 108 -3.91 16.53 8.58
CA THR A 108 -4.06 16.16 9.98
C THR A 108 -4.30 17.39 10.84
N THR A 109 -4.77 17.17 12.06
CA THR A 109 -5.06 18.26 13.00
C THR A 109 -3.80 18.82 13.68
N GLY A 110 -2.73 18.02 13.76
CA GLY A 110 -1.47 18.45 14.41
C GLY A 110 -0.30 17.47 14.25
N ASP A 111 -0.57 16.19 14.01
CA ASP A 111 0.48 15.18 13.80
C ASP A 111 1.10 15.28 12.39
N PRO A 112 2.37 14.92 12.20
CA PRO A 112 2.99 14.92 10.87
C PRO A 112 2.28 13.94 9.94
N ALA A 113 1.83 14.43 8.79
CA ALA A 113 1.04 13.66 7.83
C ALA A 113 1.77 12.40 7.32
N LYS A 114 3.10 12.40 7.34
CA LYS A 114 3.95 11.24 6.98
C LYS A 114 3.80 10.08 7.95
N GLU A 115 3.78 10.35 9.26
CA GLU A 115 3.63 9.29 10.26
C GLU A 115 2.20 8.75 10.27
N VAL A 116 1.20 9.63 10.13
CA VAL A 116 -0.19 9.18 10.02
C VAL A 116 -0.42 8.30 8.77
N LEU A 117 0.21 8.65 7.65
CA LEU A 117 0.17 7.81 6.45
C LEU A 117 0.84 6.44 6.68
N LYS A 118 1.97 6.41 7.40
CA LYS A 118 2.67 5.18 7.75
C LYS A 118 1.80 4.26 8.61
N ASP A 119 1.19 4.82 9.65
CA ASP A 119 0.30 4.09 10.55
C ASP A 119 -0.87 3.50 9.75
N ALA A 120 -1.48 4.27 8.84
CA ALA A 120 -2.55 3.78 7.99
C ALA A 120 -2.13 2.59 7.09
N PHE A 121 -0.89 2.57 6.59
CA PHE A 121 -0.37 1.41 5.87
C PHE A 121 -0.15 0.20 6.80
N GLN A 122 0.29 0.41 8.04
CA GLN A 122 0.45 -0.65 9.02
C GLN A 122 -0.90 -1.27 9.40
N ASP A 123 -1.92 -0.45 9.60
CA ASP A 123 -3.28 -0.91 9.87
C ASP A 123 -3.84 -1.72 8.69
N LEU A 124 -3.58 -1.27 7.45
CA LEU A 124 -3.96 -2.01 6.25
C LEU A 124 -3.30 -3.41 6.21
N MET A 125 -2.00 -3.51 6.56
CA MET A 125 -1.35 -4.82 6.69
C MET A 125 -2.02 -5.69 7.75
N GLY A 126 -2.32 -5.11 8.91
CA GLY A 126 -2.98 -5.80 10.01
C GLY A 126 -4.33 -6.38 9.59
N MET A 127 -5.13 -5.59 8.88
CA MET A 127 -6.40 -6.03 8.30
C MET A 127 -6.23 -7.18 7.31
N CYS A 128 -5.31 -7.05 6.35
CA CYS A 128 -5.06 -8.10 5.37
C CYS A 128 -4.56 -9.39 6.03
N GLN A 129 -3.69 -9.30 7.04
CA GLN A 129 -3.21 -10.45 7.79
C GLN A 129 -4.34 -11.12 8.59
N HIS A 130 -5.24 -10.34 9.18
CA HIS A 130 -6.40 -10.87 9.90
C HIS A 130 -7.32 -11.64 8.95
N VAL A 131 -7.71 -11.04 7.82
CA VAL A 131 -8.57 -11.66 6.80
C VAL A 131 -7.95 -12.98 6.32
N ARG A 132 -6.66 -12.97 5.99
CA ARG A 132 -5.93 -14.17 5.58
C ARG A 132 -5.95 -15.26 6.65
N THR A 133 -5.66 -14.90 7.89
CA THR A 133 -5.60 -15.88 9.00
C THR A 133 -6.97 -16.52 9.23
N THR A 134 -8.05 -15.75 9.17
CA THR A 134 -9.42 -16.25 9.31
C THR A 134 -9.81 -17.14 8.13
N PHE A 135 -9.44 -16.76 6.91
CA PHE A 135 -9.65 -17.57 5.72
C PHE A 135 -8.90 -18.90 5.78
N ASP A 136 -7.61 -18.87 6.13
CA ASP A 136 -6.77 -20.07 6.24
C ASP A 136 -7.34 -21.06 7.29
N LYS A 137 -7.84 -20.54 8.42
CA LYS A 137 -8.55 -21.35 9.44
C LYS A 137 -9.80 -22.01 8.88
N ALA A 138 -10.68 -21.24 8.24
CA ALA A 138 -11.92 -21.76 7.66
C ALA A 138 -11.65 -22.83 6.57
N VAL A 139 -10.59 -22.68 5.79
CA VAL A 139 -10.17 -23.67 4.79
C VAL A 139 -9.67 -24.96 5.45
N VAL A 140 -8.93 -24.87 6.54
CA VAL A 140 -8.46 -26.04 7.31
C VAL A 140 -9.65 -26.79 7.93
N ASP A 141 -10.59 -26.06 8.52
CA ASP A 141 -11.80 -26.63 9.13
C ASP A 141 -12.64 -27.36 8.08
N PHE A 142 -12.86 -26.72 6.92
CA PHE A 142 -13.60 -27.33 5.80
C PHE A 142 -12.95 -28.63 5.31
N LYS A 143 -11.63 -28.63 5.07
CA LYS A 143 -10.88 -29.83 4.63
C LYS A 143 -10.94 -30.97 5.66
N THR A 144 -10.96 -30.65 6.95
CA THR A 144 -11.05 -31.65 8.03
C THR A 144 -12.46 -32.22 8.17
N SER A 145 -13.49 -31.48 7.75
CA SER A 145 -14.90 -31.93 7.77
C SER A 145 -15.33 -32.80 6.57
N GLU A 146 -14.62 -32.72 5.44
CA GLU A 146 -14.92 -33.49 4.21
C GLU A 146 -14.34 -34.94 4.09
N PRO A 147 -13.68 -35.60 5.07
CA PRO A 147 -13.21 -36.98 4.87
C PRO A 147 -14.33 -38.04 4.99
N VAL A 148 -15.56 -37.68 5.38
CA VAL A 148 -16.62 -38.66 5.69
C VAL A 148 -17.62 -38.90 4.54
N LYS A 149 -17.72 -38.01 3.54
CA LYS A 149 -18.65 -38.20 2.40
C LYS A 149 -18.14 -39.12 1.29
N ALA A 150 -16.83 -39.41 1.26
CA ALA A 150 -16.22 -40.25 0.21
C ALA A 150 -16.06 -41.74 0.60
N MET A 151 -16.42 -42.15 1.82
CA MET A 151 -16.22 -43.53 2.33
C MET A 151 -17.49 -44.40 2.36
N ASN A 152 -18.47 -44.16 1.48
CA ASN A 152 -19.61 -45.09 1.35
C ASN A 152 -19.94 -45.35 -0.14
N ILE A 153 -19.00 -45.99 -0.83
CA ILE A 153 -19.28 -46.69 -2.09
C ILE A 153 -19.51 -48.15 -1.70
N ASN A 154 -20.78 -48.53 -1.50
CA ASN A 154 -21.13 -49.95 -1.33
C ASN A 154 -20.96 -50.67 -2.69
N PRO A 155 -20.37 -51.89 -2.69
CA PRO A 155 -20.14 -52.70 -3.90
C PRO A 155 -21.42 -53.22 -4.55
#